data_AF-A0A2R6QEV3-F1
#
_entry.id   AF-A0A2R6QEV3-F1
#
_cell.length_a   1.000
_cell.length_b   1.000
_cell.length_c   1.000
_cell.angle_alpha   90.00
_cell.angle_beta   90.00
_cell.angle_gamma   90.00
#
_symmetry.space_group_name_H-M   'P 1'
#
loop_
_entity.id
_entity.type
_entity.pdbx_description
1 polymer ?
#
loop_
_entity_poly.entity_id
_entity_poly.type
_entity_poly.pdbx_seq_one_letter_code
_entity_poly.pdbx_strand_id
1 'polypeptide(L)'
;MSTYNLNISINPADIPPLKTAGYRLCIAKRVNGKYDVVWSGGAFNASNSFAWNAEFQVFGALKFQPGLQVKAATNPEDIKFGQSVLLDRYGVMESATGLPNTSGVFQVQNDYDPVCIGVNAKLGGAWSPIYLSQQPLASGVISLTPVEKVLIWFDTSSSTGTMLVDAVTNSVEVDFTGKTSQSVTYASDPNTPGDGGWVVDGSAVLPTTYNVDTDTFSLESPSAPLLGKLSALINHQNSVLLTVSASVQFVKPAEAQEFMQYALGKRPKGVQTWDFSVAGDIVRSKLEALNSQEARSDIKFLQDAYLGVLNSFQDSDYKEVTFEIRIHGYCGCHVFSLLGSHTES
;
A
#
# COMPACT_ATOMS: atom_id res chain seq x y z
N MET A 1 6.26 22.72 -0.94
CA MET A 1 6.06 21.69 0.10
C MET A 1 5.97 20.36 -0.60
N SER A 2 6.59 19.32 -0.03
CA SER A 2 6.45 17.96 -0.53
C SER A 2 5.14 17.37 -0.01
N THR A 3 4.40 16.70 -0.87
CA THR A 3 3.24 15.89 -0.50
C THR A 3 3.69 14.45 -0.34
N TYR A 4 3.42 13.86 0.82
CA TYR A 4 3.70 12.47 1.14
C TYR A 4 2.47 11.62 0.83
N ASN A 5 2.71 10.43 0.24
CA ASN A 5 1.67 9.49 -0.15
C ASN A 5 1.95 8.11 0.45
N LEU A 6 1.00 7.58 1.20
CA LEU A 6 1.03 6.24 1.75
C LEU A 6 -0.10 5.42 1.15
N ASN A 7 0.26 4.34 0.46
CA ASN A 7 -0.71 3.37 -0.05
C ASN A 7 -0.65 2.11 0.80
N ILE A 8 -1.79 1.73 1.36
CA ILE A 8 -1.95 0.52 2.17
C ILE A 8 -2.90 -0.41 1.44
N SER A 9 -2.35 -1.51 0.94
CA SER A 9 -3.11 -2.60 0.35
C SER A 9 -3.35 -3.68 1.40
N ILE A 10 -4.54 -4.27 1.39
CA ILE A 10 -4.91 -5.36 2.29
C ILE A 10 -5.27 -6.56 1.43
N ASN A 11 -4.72 -7.74 1.74
CA ASN A 11 -5.09 -8.95 1.04
C ASN A 11 -6.63 -9.12 1.08
N PRO A 12 -7.32 -9.20 -0.08
CA PRO A 12 -8.78 -9.23 -0.12
C PRO A 12 -9.43 -10.33 0.73
N ALA A 13 -8.75 -11.47 0.88
CA ALA A 13 -9.22 -12.58 1.71
C ALA A 13 -9.30 -12.23 3.20
N ASP A 14 -8.55 -11.23 3.66
CA ASP A 14 -8.46 -10.83 5.07
C ASP A 14 -9.47 -9.75 5.46
N ILE A 15 -10.05 -9.07 4.48
CA ILE A 15 -10.98 -7.96 4.74
C ILE A 15 -12.22 -8.45 5.50
N PRO A 16 -12.93 -9.52 5.07
CA PRO A 16 -14.10 -10.00 5.80
C PRO A 16 -13.82 -10.41 7.26
N PRO A 17 -12.80 -11.23 7.58
CA PRO A 17 -12.54 -11.63 8.97
C PRO A 17 -12.10 -10.44 9.83
N LEU A 18 -11.26 -9.53 9.33
CA LEU A 18 -10.85 -8.33 10.09
C LEU A 18 -12.06 -7.43 10.41
N LYS A 19 -12.93 -7.17 9.43
CA LYS A 19 -14.14 -6.37 9.65
C LYS A 19 -15.11 -7.05 10.61
N THR A 20 -15.26 -8.36 10.52
CA THR A 20 -16.13 -9.15 11.42
C THR A 20 -15.62 -9.11 12.85
N ALA A 21 -14.30 -9.12 13.04
CA ALA A 21 -13.65 -8.98 14.35
C ALA A 21 -13.60 -7.51 14.85
N GLY A 22 -14.12 -6.54 14.08
CA GLY A 22 -14.20 -5.14 14.51
C GLY A 22 -12.91 -4.34 14.38
N TYR A 23 -11.92 -4.84 13.63
CA TYR A 23 -10.67 -4.12 13.42
C TYR A 23 -10.86 -2.82 12.64
N ARG A 24 -9.95 -1.88 12.89
CA ARG A 24 -9.78 -0.61 12.20
C ARG A 24 -8.34 -0.48 11.76
N LEU A 25 -8.12 0.21 10.64
CA LEU A 25 -6.79 0.56 10.19
C LEU A 25 -6.34 1.81 10.96
N CYS A 26 -5.22 1.69 11.66
CA CYS A 26 -4.66 2.73 12.49
C CYS A 26 -3.32 3.23 11.95
N ILE A 27 -3.11 4.55 12.03
CA ILE A 27 -1.89 5.24 11.65
C ILE A 27 -1.53 6.21 12.77
N ALA A 28 -0.27 6.22 13.20
CA ALA A 28 0.29 7.25 14.08
C ALA A 28 1.50 7.91 13.41
N LYS A 29 1.75 9.19 13.72
CA LYS A 29 2.90 9.95 13.22
C LYS A 29 3.87 10.22 14.35
N ARG A 30 5.16 10.10 14.09
CA ARG A 30 6.20 10.22 15.12
C ARG A 30 6.50 11.69 15.43
N VAL A 31 6.49 12.05 16.70
CA VAL A 31 6.85 13.39 17.20
C VAL A 31 7.73 13.24 18.44
N ASN A 32 8.84 13.98 18.50
CA ASN A 32 9.79 13.91 19.62
C ASN A 32 10.25 12.47 19.91
N GLY A 33 10.43 11.69 18.86
CA GLY A 33 10.86 10.30 18.96
C GLY A 33 9.74 9.31 19.29
N LYS A 34 8.51 9.71 19.61
CA LYS A 34 7.45 8.77 20.03
C LYS A 34 6.23 8.73 19.11
N TYR A 35 5.46 7.65 19.21
CA TYR A 35 4.10 7.54 18.70
C TYR A 35 3.11 7.57 19.88
N ASP A 36 2.56 8.75 20.18
CA ASP A 36 1.69 8.93 21.36
C ASP A 36 0.19 8.92 21.02
N VAL A 37 -0.18 9.26 19.78
CA VAL A 37 -1.59 9.46 19.39
C VAL A 37 -1.88 8.83 18.05
N VAL A 38 -3.03 8.16 17.95
CA VAL A 38 -3.57 7.64 16.70
C VAL A 38 -4.00 8.81 15.81
N TRP A 39 -3.24 9.07 14.76
CA TRP A 39 -3.51 10.12 13.79
C TRP A 39 -4.74 9.82 12.93
N SER A 40 -4.93 8.55 12.57
CA SER A 40 -6.11 8.07 11.86
C SER A 40 -6.46 6.68 12.36
N GLY A 41 -7.71 6.46 12.75
CA GLY A 41 -8.22 5.15 13.12
C GLY A 41 -9.62 4.97 12.57
N GLY A 42 -9.79 4.12 11.56
CA GLY A 42 -11.06 4.06 10.83
C GLY A 42 -11.26 2.79 10.00
N ALA A 43 -12.37 2.79 9.26
CA ALA A 43 -12.69 1.72 8.33
C ALA A 43 -11.67 1.66 7.18
N PHE A 44 -11.54 0.47 6.58
CA PHE A 44 -10.60 0.22 5.51
C PHE A 44 -11.23 -0.59 4.37
N ASN A 45 -10.58 -0.50 3.21
CA ASN A 45 -10.89 -1.22 1.97
C ASN A 45 -9.65 -2.00 1.49
N ALA A 46 -9.74 -2.69 0.36
CA ALA A 46 -8.61 -3.41 -0.21
C ALA A 46 -7.43 -2.50 -0.57
N SER A 47 -7.71 -1.25 -0.93
CA SER A 47 -6.72 -0.20 -1.17
C SER A 47 -7.12 1.05 -0.40
N ASN A 48 -6.18 1.60 0.36
CA ASN A 48 -6.37 2.78 1.19
C ASN A 48 -5.22 3.74 0.88
N SER A 49 -5.55 4.96 0.46
CA SER A 49 -4.57 5.98 0.12
C SER A 49 -4.67 7.12 1.10
N PHE A 50 -3.52 7.49 1.68
CA PHE A 50 -3.39 8.60 2.61
C PHE A 50 -2.38 9.59 2.05
N ALA A 51 -2.75 10.87 2.04
CA ALA A 51 -1.88 11.94 1.57
C ALA A 51 -1.83 13.06 2.60
N TRP A 52 -0.64 13.61 2.82
CA TRP A 52 -0.44 14.75 3.70
C TRP A 52 0.71 15.63 3.24
N ASN A 53 0.67 16.88 3.70
CA ASN A 53 1.81 17.79 3.66
C ASN A 53 2.32 17.95 5.09
N ALA A 54 3.59 18.36 5.24
CA ALA A 54 4.15 18.74 6.54
C ALA A 54 3.57 20.10 7.02
N GLU A 55 2.31 20.07 7.42
CA GLU A 55 1.55 21.19 7.97
C GLU A 55 1.10 20.84 9.39
N PHE A 56 1.35 21.75 10.34
CA PHE A 56 1.17 21.50 11.77
C PHE A 56 0.38 22.61 12.45
N GLN A 57 -0.36 22.23 13.49
CA GLN A 57 -0.91 23.16 14.48
C GLN A 57 -0.47 22.75 15.87
N VAL A 58 -0.38 23.72 16.78
CA VAL A 58 -0.17 23.49 18.21
C VAL A 58 -1.41 23.89 19.00
N PHE A 59 -1.65 23.21 20.12
CA PHE A 59 -2.76 23.49 21.03
C PHE A 59 -2.40 23.04 22.45
N GLY A 60 -3.12 23.56 23.44
CA GLY A 60 -3.08 23.07 24.82
C GLY A 60 -4.23 22.10 25.09
N ALA A 61 -4.00 21.09 25.92
CA ALA A 61 -5.01 20.17 26.43
C ALA A 61 -4.79 19.86 27.92
N LEU A 62 -5.87 19.54 28.64
CA LEU A 62 -5.85 19.46 30.10
C LEU A 62 -4.94 18.36 30.65
N LYS A 63 -5.02 17.14 30.10
CA LYS A 63 -4.18 16.03 30.55
C LYS A 63 -4.10 14.90 29.54
N PHE A 64 -2.96 14.23 29.51
CA PHE A 64 -2.82 12.93 28.86
C PHE A 64 -3.64 11.89 29.63
N GLN A 65 -4.53 11.18 28.93
CA GLN A 65 -5.38 10.13 29.49
C GLN A 65 -5.31 8.88 28.64
N PRO A 66 -4.58 7.87 29.11
CA PRO A 66 -4.50 6.59 28.45
C PRO A 66 -5.82 6.08 27.84
N GLY A 67 -5.82 5.76 26.54
CA GLY A 67 -6.94 5.15 25.82
C GLY A 67 -8.08 6.11 25.47
N LEU A 68 -8.07 7.34 25.98
CA LEU A 68 -9.06 8.35 25.62
C LEU A 68 -8.62 9.17 24.41
N GLN A 69 -9.58 9.84 23.78
CA GLN A 69 -9.30 10.79 22.71
C GLN A 69 -8.75 12.11 23.27
N VAL A 70 -7.73 12.65 22.60
CA VAL A 70 -7.22 14.00 22.87
C VAL A 70 -8.35 15.02 22.67
N LYS A 71 -8.51 15.92 23.64
CA LYS A 71 -9.44 17.05 23.56
C LYS A 71 -8.67 18.34 23.79
N ALA A 72 -8.62 19.18 22.76
CA ALA A 72 -8.03 20.51 22.88
C ALA A 72 -8.82 21.34 23.91
N ALA A 73 -8.08 22.06 24.75
CA ALA A 73 -8.61 22.99 25.74
C ALA A 73 -8.41 24.46 25.31
N THR A 74 -7.53 24.70 24.34
CA THR A 74 -7.25 26.03 23.75
C THR A 74 -7.66 26.05 22.28
N ASN A 75 -7.59 27.22 21.65
CA ASN A 75 -7.56 27.28 20.18
C ASN A 75 -6.30 26.58 19.64
N PRO A 76 -6.40 25.90 18.48
CA PRO A 76 -5.24 25.51 17.72
C PRO A 76 -4.64 26.71 16.99
N GLU A 77 -3.33 26.72 16.78
CA GLU A 77 -2.63 27.72 15.98
C GLU A 77 -1.68 27.05 14.98
N ASP A 78 -1.70 27.53 13.73
CA ASP A 78 -0.82 27.05 12.65
C ASP A 78 0.65 27.40 12.96
N ILE A 79 1.56 26.45 12.73
CA ILE A 79 2.98 26.63 12.99
C ILE A 79 3.85 25.97 11.92
N LYS A 80 5.00 26.60 11.61
CA LYS A 80 6.03 26.03 10.72
C LYS A 80 7.32 25.80 11.50
N PHE A 81 8.17 24.90 10.98
CA PHE A 81 9.52 24.72 11.52
C PHE A 81 10.27 26.05 11.58
N GLY A 82 11.03 26.26 12.66
CA GLY A 82 11.75 27.49 12.97
C GLY A 82 10.93 28.55 13.71
N GLN A 83 9.62 28.38 13.81
CA GLN A 83 8.74 29.33 14.49
C GLN A 83 8.47 28.94 15.95
N SER A 84 7.98 29.92 16.70
CA SER A 84 7.55 29.78 18.09
C SER A 84 6.15 30.36 18.29
N VAL A 85 5.32 29.68 19.08
CA VAL A 85 3.99 30.15 19.50
C VAL A 85 4.01 30.40 21.01
N LEU A 86 3.36 31.48 21.45
CA LEU A 86 3.10 31.77 22.86
C LEU A 86 1.70 31.27 23.22
N LEU A 87 1.60 30.41 24.22
CA LEU A 87 0.36 30.18 24.95
C LEU A 87 0.30 31.22 26.09
N ASP A 88 -0.56 32.21 25.92
CA ASP A 88 -0.63 33.35 26.82
C ASP A 88 -1.27 33.00 28.18
N ARG A 89 -1.19 33.94 29.12
CA ARG A 89 -1.78 33.79 30.47
C ARG A 89 -3.31 33.61 30.50
N TYR A 90 -3.99 33.73 29.36
CA TYR A 90 -5.43 33.57 29.21
C TYR A 90 -5.80 32.23 28.54
N GLY A 91 -4.82 31.41 28.21
CA GLY A 91 -5.03 30.12 27.55
C GLY A 91 -5.28 30.24 26.05
N VAL A 92 -4.82 31.33 25.42
CA VAL A 92 -4.90 31.54 23.98
C VAL A 92 -3.55 31.23 23.34
N MET A 93 -3.56 30.34 22.33
CA MET A 93 -2.39 30.16 21.46
C MET A 93 -2.30 31.37 20.52
N GLU A 94 -1.32 32.23 20.74
CA GLU A 94 -1.06 33.42 19.91
C GLU A 94 -0.43 33.04 18.57
N SER A 95 -0.49 33.96 17.61
CA SER A 95 0.07 33.74 16.28
C SER A 95 1.56 33.43 16.28
N ALA A 96 1.96 32.47 15.44
CA ALA A 96 3.34 32.03 15.33
C ALA A 96 4.29 33.20 14.98
N THR A 97 5.40 33.29 15.72
CA THR A 97 6.46 34.27 15.55
C THR A 97 7.76 33.62 15.06
N GLY A 98 8.68 34.44 14.55
CA GLY A 98 9.94 33.96 13.96
C GLY A 98 9.80 33.57 12.48
N LEU A 99 10.96 33.37 11.84
CA LEU A 99 11.04 33.02 10.43
C LEU A 99 11.01 31.49 10.25
N PRO A 100 10.17 30.97 9.34
CA PRO A 100 10.22 29.56 8.99
C PRO A 100 11.60 29.13 8.50
N ASN A 101 12.05 27.94 8.87
CA ASN A 101 13.32 27.36 8.44
C ASN A 101 13.19 25.84 8.23
N THR A 102 14.32 25.16 8.06
CA THR A 102 14.40 23.71 7.79
C THR A 102 14.93 22.90 8.98
N SER A 103 14.81 23.42 10.21
CA SER A 103 15.33 22.74 11.41
C SER A 103 14.58 21.45 11.75
N GLY A 104 13.33 21.30 11.27
CA GLY A 104 12.43 20.23 11.70
C GLY A 104 11.84 20.44 13.10
N VAL A 105 12.08 21.60 13.71
CA VAL A 105 11.67 21.91 15.09
C VAL A 105 10.83 23.18 15.12
N PHE A 106 9.76 23.18 15.90
CA PHE A 106 9.05 24.39 16.32
C PHE A 106 8.86 24.41 17.83
N GLN A 107 8.57 25.58 18.39
CA GLN A 107 8.52 25.77 19.85
C GLN A 107 7.17 26.30 20.31
N VAL A 108 6.79 25.89 21.52
CA VAL A 108 5.65 26.47 22.24
C VAL A 108 6.15 26.96 23.59
N GLN A 109 5.96 28.26 23.85
CA GLN A 109 6.17 28.85 25.16
C GLN A 109 4.85 28.81 25.93
N ASN A 110 4.85 28.30 27.16
CA ASN A 110 3.70 28.31 28.04
C ASN A 110 3.88 29.36 29.15
N ASP A 111 3.07 30.41 29.08
CA ASP A 111 2.89 31.43 30.14
C ASP A 111 1.50 31.32 30.81
N TYR A 112 0.75 30.25 30.50
CA TYR A 112 -0.51 29.87 31.17
C TYR A 112 -0.24 29.01 32.42
N ASP A 113 -1.29 28.37 32.93
CA ASP A 113 -1.23 27.29 33.90
C ASP A 113 -0.61 26.00 33.32
N PRO A 114 -0.22 25.04 34.17
CA PRO A 114 0.26 23.74 33.73
C PRO A 114 -0.71 23.05 32.77
N VAL A 115 -0.25 22.79 31.55
CA VAL A 115 -1.07 22.20 30.47
C VAL A 115 -0.24 21.28 29.59
N CYS A 116 -0.85 20.23 29.04
CA CYS A 116 -0.19 19.39 28.04
C CYS A 116 -0.20 20.09 26.69
N ILE A 117 0.94 20.08 25.99
CA ILE A 117 1.08 20.68 24.66
C ILE A 117 0.90 19.59 23.60
N GLY A 118 -0.02 19.81 22.67
CA GLY A 118 -0.34 18.90 21.59
C GLY A 118 0.04 19.44 20.22
N VAL A 119 0.12 18.53 19.26
CA VAL A 119 0.35 18.83 17.84
C VAL A 119 -0.74 18.19 17.01
N ASN A 120 -1.37 18.95 16.11
CA ASN A 120 -2.17 18.39 15.02
C ASN A 120 -1.36 18.34 13.73
N ALA A 121 -1.70 17.40 12.87
CA ALA A 121 -1.31 17.40 11.46
C ALA A 121 -2.50 17.09 10.55
N LYS A 122 -2.42 17.53 9.30
CA LYS A 122 -3.43 17.24 8.29
C LYS A 122 -3.25 15.87 7.67
N LEU A 123 -4.29 15.07 7.63
CA LEU A 123 -4.36 13.84 6.81
C LEU A 123 -5.59 13.92 5.91
N GLY A 124 -5.40 13.83 4.59
CA GLY A 124 -6.52 13.99 3.64
C GLY A 124 -7.26 15.32 3.78
N GLY A 125 -6.57 16.37 4.23
CA GLY A 125 -7.13 17.71 4.45
C GLY A 125 -7.77 17.94 5.82
N ALA A 126 -7.98 16.90 6.64
CA ALA A 126 -8.55 17.03 7.98
C ALA A 126 -7.45 17.13 9.05
N TRP A 127 -7.58 18.10 9.97
CA TRP A 127 -6.71 18.22 11.12
C TRP A 127 -7.03 17.14 12.16
N SER A 128 -6.01 16.48 12.69
CA SER A 128 -6.15 15.53 13.80
C SER A 128 -4.89 15.51 14.66
N PRO A 129 -5.02 15.25 15.96
CA PRO A 129 -3.89 15.21 16.87
C PRO A 129 -2.96 14.04 16.53
N ILE A 130 -1.66 14.30 16.55
CA ILE A 130 -0.58 13.33 16.34
C ILE A 130 0.32 13.17 17.57
N TYR A 131 0.20 14.10 18.52
CA TYR A 131 1.03 14.14 19.71
C TYR A 131 0.32 14.89 20.83
N LEU A 132 0.59 14.47 22.06
CA LEU A 132 0.28 15.20 23.26
C LEU A 132 1.38 14.94 24.29
N SER A 133 1.92 16.00 24.92
CA SER A 133 2.92 15.82 25.96
C SER A 133 2.35 15.01 27.13
N GLN A 134 3.07 13.99 27.57
CA GLN A 134 2.62 13.09 28.63
C GLN A 134 2.49 13.79 29.99
N GLN A 135 3.35 14.79 30.23
CA GLN A 135 3.30 15.64 31.42
C GLN A 135 2.88 17.07 31.04
N PRO A 136 2.09 17.75 31.89
CA PRO A 136 1.80 19.16 31.73
C PRO A 136 3.09 19.99 31.84
N LEU A 137 3.27 20.93 30.91
CA LEU A 137 4.34 21.92 30.97
C LEU A 137 3.91 23.02 31.94
N ALA A 138 4.52 23.12 33.12
CA ALA A 138 4.14 24.11 34.13
C ALA A 138 4.36 25.56 33.66
N SER A 139 5.53 25.84 33.10
CA SER A 139 5.86 27.09 32.40
C SER A 139 7.13 26.89 31.58
N GLY A 140 7.41 27.80 30.65
CA GLY A 140 8.62 27.79 29.83
C GLY A 140 8.40 27.21 28.44
N VAL A 141 9.46 26.72 27.79
CA VAL A 141 9.44 26.39 26.36
C VAL A 141 9.58 24.88 26.15
N ILE A 142 8.72 24.31 25.30
CA ILE A 142 8.87 22.96 24.76
C ILE A 142 9.24 23.02 23.27
N SER A 143 10.20 22.18 22.86
CA SER A 143 10.53 21.97 21.45
C SER A 143 9.83 20.71 20.94
N LEU A 144 9.24 20.81 19.75
CA LEU A 144 8.45 19.77 19.11
C LEU A 144 9.06 19.45 17.75
N THR A 145 9.35 18.17 17.53
CA THR A 145 10.07 17.65 16.36
C THR A 145 9.27 16.53 15.70
N PRO A 146 8.20 16.85 14.95
CA PRO A 146 7.56 15.89 14.07
C PRO A 146 8.52 15.37 13.00
N VAL A 147 8.47 14.07 12.73
CA VAL A 147 9.24 13.46 11.64
C VAL A 147 8.31 12.73 10.67
N GLU A 148 8.79 12.53 9.45
CA GLU A 148 8.04 11.85 8.38
C GLU A 148 8.18 10.33 8.51
N LYS A 149 7.85 9.83 9.70
CA LYS A 149 7.73 8.40 10.00
C LYS A 149 6.33 8.11 10.52
N VAL A 150 5.74 7.03 10.04
CA VAL A 150 4.40 6.60 10.45
C VAL A 150 4.41 5.15 10.92
N LEU A 151 3.64 4.87 11.96
CA LEU A 151 3.38 3.52 12.45
C LEU A 151 2.01 3.09 11.93
N ILE A 152 1.90 1.87 11.42
CA ILE A 152 0.67 1.33 10.82
C ILE A 152 0.34 0.00 11.48
N TRP A 153 -0.92 -0.19 11.89
CA TRP A 153 -1.39 -1.43 12.49
C TRP A 153 -2.92 -1.58 12.39
N PHE A 154 -3.44 -2.72 12.83
CA PHE A 154 -4.87 -2.94 13.01
C PHE A 154 -5.21 -3.04 14.50
N ASP A 155 -6.23 -2.32 14.93
CA ASP A 155 -6.72 -2.39 16.32
C ASP A 155 -8.26 -2.34 16.37
N THR A 156 -8.83 -2.92 17.43
CA THR A 156 -10.28 -2.98 17.66
C THR A 156 -10.78 -1.86 18.58
N SER A 157 -9.89 -1.30 19.41
CA SER A 157 -10.27 -0.34 20.46
C SER A 157 -10.05 1.12 20.08
N SER A 158 -9.03 1.39 19.26
CA SER A 158 -8.55 2.72 18.95
C SER A 158 -9.37 3.43 17.86
N SER A 159 -9.30 4.76 17.87
CA SER A 159 -9.87 5.65 16.87
C SER A 159 -9.00 6.88 16.71
N THR A 160 -9.28 7.72 15.71
CA THR A 160 -8.57 9.00 15.57
C THR A 160 -8.55 9.80 16.87
N GLY A 161 -7.36 10.22 17.27
CA GLY A 161 -7.08 10.97 18.48
C GLY A 161 -6.93 10.14 19.75
N THR A 162 -7.09 8.81 19.72
CA THR A 162 -6.82 7.96 20.87
C THR A 162 -5.36 8.09 21.32
N MET A 163 -5.15 8.38 22.60
CA MET A 163 -3.84 8.38 23.26
C MET A 163 -3.38 6.95 23.53
N LEU A 164 -2.24 6.59 22.97
CA LEU A 164 -1.65 5.25 23.05
C LEU A 164 -1.10 4.99 24.46
N VAL A 165 -1.19 3.73 24.89
CA VAL A 165 -0.89 3.31 26.27
C VAL A 165 -0.20 1.97 26.23
N ASP A 166 -0.87 1.02 25.58
CA ASP A 166 -0.40 -0.32 25.45
C ASP A 166 0.54 -0.41 24.26
N ALA A 167 1.38 -1.43 24.30
CA ALA A 167 2.23 -1.73 23.18
C ALA A 167 1.38 -1.98 21.93
N VAL A 168 1.81 -1.40 20.81
CA VAL A 168 1.15 -1.57 19.52
C VAL A 168 1.75 -2.80 18.85
N THR A 169 1.00 -3.91 18.84
CA THR A 169 1.43 -5.18 18.24
C THR A 169 1.16 -5.24 16.75
N ASN A 170 1.77 -6.20 16.06
CA ASN A 170 1.59 -6.50 14.64
C ASN A 170 1.77 -5.28 13.72
N SER A 171 2.64 -4.35 14.12
CA SER A 171 2.80 -3.04 13.48
C SER A 171 3.99 -3.00 12.52
N VAL A 172 3.97 -2.01 11.62
CA VAL A 172 5.10 -1.65 10.76
C VAL A 172 5.39 -0.16 10.83
N GLU A 173 6.67 0.20 11.04
CA GLU A 173 7.16 1.57 10.87
C GLU A 173 7.53 1.80 9.39
N VAL A 174 7.01 2.88 8.81
CA VAL A 174 7.31 3.32 7.45
C VAL A 174 8.01 4.67 7.51
N ASP A 175 9.24 4.72 7.00
CA ASP A 175 10.11 5.89 7.04
C ASP A 175 10.17 6.61 5.69
N PHE A 176 9.67 7.85 5.63
CA PHE A 176 9.68 8.68 4.41
C PHE A 176 10.97 9.51 4.27
N THR A 177 12.03 9.21 5.01
CA THR A 177 13.34 9.85 4.82
C THR A 177 13.84 9.61 3.39
N GLY A 178 13.96 10.68 2.62
CA GLY A 178 14.41 10.63 1.22
C GLY A 178 13.37 10.15 0.20
N LYS A 179 12.11 9.90 0.61
CA LYS A 179 11.02 9.44 -0.27
C LYS A 179 9.72 10.18 0.03
N THR A 180 8.89 10.42 -0.97
CA THR A 180 7.56 11.06 -0.78
C THR A 180 6.40 10.10 -1.06
N SER A 181 6.68 8.86 -1.41
CA SER A 181 5.67 7.85 -1.67
C SER A 181 6.16 6.49 -1.19
N GLN A 182 5.31 5.78 -0.46
CA GLN A 182 5.55 4.42 0.01
C GLN A 182 4.28 3.58 -0.16
N SER A 183 4.47 2.28 -0.41
CA SER A 183 3.38 1.32 -0.50
C SER A 183 3.66 0.13 0.41
N VAL A 184 2.67 -0.26 1.19
CA VAL A 184 2.73 -1.43 2.07
C VAL A 184 1.56 -2.35 1.80
N THR A 185 1.76 -3.65 1.96
CA THR A 185 0.70 -4.65 1.85
C THR A 185 0.59 -5.44 3.15
N TYR A 186 -0.62 -5.53 3.68
CA TYR A 186 -0.93 -6.30 4.88
C TYR A 186 -1.46 -7.69 4.53
N ALA A 187 -1.04 -8.67 5.32
CA ALA A 187 -1.61 -10.01 5.35
C ALA A 187 -1.88 -10.42 6.79
N SER A 188 -3.11 -10.89 7.06
CA SER A 188 -3.44 -11.47 8.36
C SER A 188 -3.11 -12.96 8.40
N ASP A 189 -2.77 -13.43 9.59
CA ASP A 189 -2.74 -14.84 9.93
C ASP A 189 -4.13 -15.46 9.65
N PRO A 190 -4.21 -16.58 8.92
CA PRO A 190 -5.48 -17.25 8.64
C PRO A 190 -6.25 -17.74 9.88
N ASN A 191 -5.56 -17.98 10.99
CA ASN A 191 -6.12 -18.55 12.22
C ASN A 191 -6.41 -17.47 13.28
N THR A 192 -5.66 -16.37 13.27
CA THR A 192 -5.82 -15.26 14.23
C THR A 192 -5.92 -13.92 13.50
N PRO A 193 -7.15 -13.50 13.12
CA PRO A 193 -7.37 -12.21 12.47
C PRO A 193 -6.79 -11.04 13.28
N GLY A 194 -6.00 -10.19 12.63
CA GLY A 194 -5.31 -9.04 13.22
C GLY A 194 -3.88 -9.33 13.66
N ASP A 195 -3.51 -10.59 13.88
CA ASP A 195 -2.11 -10.98 13.88
C ASP A 195 -1.66 -11.07 12.43
N GLY A 196 -0.63 -10.34 12.04
CA GLY A 196 -0.35 -10.19 10.62
C GLY A 196 1.03 -9.67 10.32
N GLY A 197 1.39 -9.71 9.05
CA GLY A 197 2.68 -9.28 8.55
C GLY A 197 2.54 -8.31 7.41
N TRP A 198 3.67 -7.70 7.06
CA TRP A 198 3.71 -6.61 6.11
C TRP A 198 4.67 -6.93 4.98
N VAL A 199 4.35 -6.45 3.78
CA VAL A 199 5.29 -6.37 2.66
C VAL A 199 5.52 -4.90 2.38
N VAL A 200 6.77 -4.46 2.46
CA VAL A 200 7.19 -3.06 2.23
C VAL A 200 8.20 -3.08 1.09
N ASP A 201 7.97 -2.28 0.05
CA ASP A 201 8.84 -2.21 -1.14
C ASP A 201 9.18 -3.61 -1.71
N GLY A 202 8.20 -4.53 -1.73
CA GLY A 202 8.34 -5.89 -2.26
C GLY A 202 9.05 -6.89 -1.35
N SER A 203 9.43 -6.50 -0.13
CA SER A 203 10.09 -7.37 0.86
C SER A 203 9.20 -7.63 2.06
N ALA A 204 9.16 -8.88 2.54
CA ALA A 204 8.49 -9.18 3.80
C ALA A 204 9.21 -8.47 4.96
N VAL A 205 8.43 -7.74 5.75
CA VAL A 205 8.85 -7.17 7.02
C VAL A 205 8.11 -7.92 8.11
N LEU A 206 8.88 -8.45 9.05
CA LEU A 206 8.31 -9.14 10.20
C LEU A 206 7.48 -8.15 11.04
N PRO A 207 6.33 -8.57 11.57
CA PRO A 207 5.57 -7.73 12.49
C PRO A 207 6.43 -7.33 13.69
N THR A 208 6.20 -6.11 14.15
CA THR A 208 6.87 -5.57 15.33
C THR A 208 5.86 -5.10 16.35
N THR A 209 6.21 -5.31 17.62
CA THR A 209 5.55 -4.66 18.74
C THR A 209 6.29 -3.35 19.03
N TYR A 210 5.59 -2.23 18.97
CA TYR A 210 6.08 -0.94 19.43
C TYR A 210 5.72 -0.72 20.91
N ASN A 211 6.70 -0.51 21.77
CA ASN A 211 6.49 -0.16 23.16
C ASN A 211 6.46 1.37 23.34
N VAL A 212 5.29 1.90 23.71
CA VAL A 212 5.00 3.35 23.82
C VAL A 212 5.83 4.02 24.93
N ASP A 213 6.07 3.31 26.04
CA ASP A 213 6.80 3.84 27.19
C ASP A 213 8.29 3.97 26.90
N THR A 214 8.89 2.89 26.38
CA THR A 214 10.34 2.81 26.15
C THR A 214 10.80 3.30 24.79
N ASP A 215 9.87 3.56 23.86
CA ASP A 215 10.15 3.90 22.46
C ASP A 215 11.02 2.85 21.75
N THR A 216 10.73 1.57 21.98
CA THR A 216 11.48 0.45 21.40
C THR A 216 10.61 -0.47 20.61
N PHE A 217 11.18 -1.08 19.57
CA PHE A 217 10.56 -2.13 18.78
C PHE A 217 11.10 -3.50 19.17
N SER A 218 10.21 -4.49 19.29
CA SER A 218 10.57 -5.89 19.39
C SER A 218 9.95 -6.67 18.25
N LEU A 219 10.72 -7.60 17.67
CA LEU A 219 10.23 -8.49 16.62
C LEU A 219 9.23 -9.48 17.21
N GLU A 220 8.15 -9.71 16.48
CA GLU A 220 7.20 -10.77 16.78
C GLU A 220 7.58 -12.06 16.03
N SER A 221 7.24 -13.21 16.60
CA SER A 221 7.47 -14.51 15.95
C SER A 221 6.27 -14.84 15.06
N PRO A 222 6.39 -14.72 13.72
CA PRO A 222 5.27 -15.01 12.83
C PRO A 222 4.98 -16.52 12.81
N SER A 223 3.72 -16.87 12.57
CA SER A 223 3.34 -18.25 12.33
C SER A 223 3.83 -18.75 10.95
N ALA A 224 3.99 -20.06 10.79
CA ALA A 224 4.30 -20.65 9.49
C ALA A 224 3.21 -20.36 8.41
N PRO A 225 1.90 -20.41 8.72
CA PRO A 225 0.85 -19.96 7.80
C PRO A 225 1.02 -18.52 7.32
N LEU A 226 1.35 -17.59 8.23
CA LEU A 226 1.57 -16.19 7.90
C LEU A 226 2.78 -16.03 6.96
N LEU A 227 3.89 -16.71 7.26
CA LEU A 227 5.08 -16.71 6.39
C LEU A 227 4.78 -17.24 4.99
N GLY A 228 4.03 -18.33 4.87
CA GLY A 228 3.61 -18.88 3.58
C GLY A 228 2.77 -17.89 2.77
N LYS A 229 1.88 -17.15 3.45
CA LYS A 229 1.03 -16.14 2.83
C LYS A 229 1.81 -14.91 2.37
N LEU A 230 2.76 -14.42 3.17
CA LEU A 230 3.65 -13.33 2.80
C LEU A 230 4.51 -13.71 1.59
N SER A 231 5.04 -14.94 1.55
CA SER A 231 5.78 -15.47 0.40
C SER A 231 4.92 -15.48 -0.87
N ALA A 232 3.67 -15.95 -0.77
CA ALA A 232 2.73 -15.92 -1.90
C ALA A 232 2.44 -14.50 -2.40
N LEU A 233 2.31 -13.52 -1.49
CA LEU A 233 2.11 -12.12 -1.85
C LEU A 233 3.32 -11.51 -2.56
N ILE A 234 4.53 -11.79 -2.07
CA ILE A 234 5.77 -11.34 -2.71
C ILE A 234 5.89 -11.93 -4.11
N ASN A 235 5.62 -13.23 -4.26
CA ASN A 235 5.64 -13.89 -5.57
C ASN A 235 4.58 -13.31 -6.51
N HIS A 236 3.40 -12.95 -6.00
CA HIS A 236 2.37 -12.29 -6.79
C HIS A 236 2.77 -10.85 -7.19
N GLN A 237 3.36 -10.06 -6.29
CA GLN A 237 3.84 -8.70 -6.61
C GLN A 237 5.01 -8.70 -7.59
N ASN A 238 5.86 -9.72 -7.52
CA ASN A 238 6.96 -9.94 -8.46
C ASN A 238 6.52 -10.72 -9.72
N SER A 239 5.25 -11.12 -9.81
CA SER A 239 4.74 -11.80 -11.01
C SER A 239 4.67 -10.79 -12.15
N VAL A 240 5.50 -11.00 -13.15
CA VAL A 240 5.57 -10.13 -14.31
C VAL A 240 4.31 -10.35 -15.14
N LEU A 241 3.60 -9.26 -15.50
CA LEU A 241 2.46 -9.37 -16.40
C LEU A 241 2.96 -9.85 -17.77
N LEU A 242 2.72 -11.12 -18.06
CA LEU A 242 3.13 -11.78 -19.29
C LEU A 242 1.93 -11.83 -20.24
N THR A 243 2.06 -11.18 -21.39
CA THR A 243 1.11 -11.32 -22.50
C THR A 243 1.77 -12.10 -23.62
N VAL A 244 1.13 -13.18 -24.06
CA VAL A 244 1.51 -13.88 -25.30
C VAL A 244 0.52 -13.47 -26.38
N SER A 245 1.03 -12.99 -27.51
CA SER A 245 0.23 -12.74 -28.70
C SER A 245 0.59 -13.77 -29.75
N ALA A 246 -0.39 -14.49 -30.28
CA ALA A 246 -0.19 -15.34 -31.44
C ALA A 246 -0.74 -14.67 -32.70
N SER A 247 -0.14 -14.94 -33.83
CA SER A 247 -0.62 -14.54 -35.14
C SER A 247 -0.58 -15.73 -36.06
N VAL A 248 -1.66 -16.01 -36.78
CA VAL A 248 -1.70 -17.03 -37.84
C VAL A 248 -2.17 -16.39 -39.13
N GLN A 249 -1.47 -16.66 -40.22
CA GLN A 249 -1.85 -16.23 -41.56
C GLN A 249 -2.36 -17.42 -42.37
N PHE A 250 -3.64 -17.40 -42.73
CA PHE A 250 -4.25 -18.44 -43.54
C PHE A 250 -3.97 -18.23 -45.04
N VAL A 251 -4.11 -19.30 -45.82
CA VAL A 251 -4.01 -19.19 -47.27
C VAL A 251 -5.20 -18.42 -47.84
N LYS A 252 -6.41 -18.63 -47.29
CA LYS A 252 -7.63 -17.94 -47.72
C LYS A 252 -8.19 -17.02 -46.61
N PRO A 253 -8.57 -15.76 -46.93
CA PRO A 253 -9.17 -14.85 -45.94
C PRO A 253 -10.45 -15.37 -45.26
N ALA A 254 -11.23 -16.21 -45.94
CA ALA A 254 -12.44 -16.81 -45.36
C ALA A 254 -12.12 -17.73 -44.17
N GLU A 255 -11.03 -18.50 -44.26
CA GLU A 255 -10.58 -19.43 -43.21
C GLU A 255 -10.15 -18.67 -41.94
N ALA A 256 -9.57 -17.47 -42.08
CA ALA A 256 -9.21 -16.63 -40.95
C ALA A 256 -10.44 -16.20 -40.11
N GLN A 257 -11.54 -15.84 -40.78
CA GLN A 257 -12.78 -15.47 -40.12
C GLN A 257 -13.44 -16.68 -39.44
N GLU A 258 -13.43 -17.84 -40.11
CA GLU A 258 -13.97 -19.08 -39.57
C GLU A 258 -13.16 -19.57 -38.35
N PHE A 259 -11.83 -19.51 -38.42
CA PHE A 259 -10.95 -19.86 -37.31
C PHE A 259 -11.21 -18.97 -36.09
N MET A 260 -11.35 -17.65 -36.27
CA MET A 260 -11.66 -16.74 -35.16
C MET A 260 -12.95 -17.16 -34.45
N GLN A 261 -14.02 -17.43 -35.20
CA GLN A 261 -15.31 -17.84 -34.64
C GLN A 261 -15.20 -19.19 -33.91
N TYR A 262 -14.46 -20.14 -34.49
CA TYR A 262 -14.17 -21.43 -33.86
C TYR A 262 -13.40 -21.27 -32.55
N ALA A 263 -12.32 -20.49 -32.57
CA ALA A 263 -11.41 -20.31 -31.44
C ALA A 263 -12.08 -19.62 -30.26
N LEU A 264 -12.95 -18.62 -30.48
CA LEU A 264 -13.69 -17.93 -29.42
C LEU A 264 -14.51 -18.90 -28.55
N GLY A 265 -15.06 -19.96 -29.15
CA GLY A 265 -15.83 -21.00 -28.44
C GLY A 265 -14.98 -22.06 -27.74
N LYS A 266 -13.65 -22.00 -27.83
CA LYS A 266 -12.73 -23.08 -27.41
C LYS A 266 -11.70 -22.65 -26.38
N ARG A 267 -11.99 -21.61 -25.57
CA ARG A 267 -11.07 -21.12 -24.53
C ARG A 267 -10.57 -22.28 -23.63
N PRO A 268 -9.26 -22.59 -23.65
CA PRO A 268 -8.71 -23.66 -22.83
C PRO A 268 -8.81 -23.37 -21.33
N LYS A 269 -8.93 -24.42 -20.50
CA LYS A 269 -8.90 -24.28 -19.04
C LYS A 269 -7.54 -23.75 -18.60
N GLY A 270 -7.52 -22.77 -17.70
CA GLY A 270 -6.29 -22.14 -17.21
C GLY A 270 -5.87 -20.89 -17.98
N VAL A 271 -6.60 -20.51 -19.03
CA VAL A 271 -6.40 -19.25 -19.76
C VAL A 271 -7.39 -18.19 -19.25
N GLN A 272 -6.88 -17.04 -18.85
CA GLN A 272 -7.65 -15.88 -18.41
C GLN A 272 -8.18 -15.08 -19.60
N THR A 273 -7.26 -14.61 -20.44
CA THR A 273 -7.55 -13.77 -21.62
C THR A 273 -7.41 -14.62 -22.88
N TRP A 274 -8.44 -14.62 -23.73
CA TRP A 274 -8.54 -15.45 -24.93
C TRP A 274 -9.24 -14.67 -26.05
N ASP A 275 -8.58 -13.60 -26.47
CA ASP A 275 -9.17 -12.61 -27.38
C ASP A 275 -8.57 -12.73 -28.78
N PHE A 276 -9.38 -12.46 -29.80
CA PHE A 276 -9.01 -12.60 -31.19
C PHE A 276 -9.48 -11.41 -32.01
N SER A 277 -8.74 -11.10 -33.07
CA SER A 277 -9.09 -10.12 -34.09
C SER A 277 -8.63 -10.60 -35.45
N VAL A 278 -9.36 -10.25 -36.50
CA VAL A 278 -9.04 -10.63 -37.88
C VAL A 278 -8.72 -9.37 -38.67
N ALA A 279 -7.66 -9.44 -39.48
CA ALA A 279 -7.30 -8.42 -40.46
C ALA A 279 -6.91 -9.11 -41.77
N GLY A 280 -7.86 -9.24 -42.70
CA GLY A 280 -7.65 -9.95 -43.97
C GLY A 280 -7.52 -11.46 -43.75
N ASP A 281 -6.37 -12.02 -44.14
CA ASP A 281 -6.03 -13.44 -43.95
C ASP A 281 -5.29 -13.72 -42.63
N ILE A 282 -5.12 -12.71 -41.78
CA ILE A 282 -4.38 -12.84 -40.51
C ILE A 282 -5.34 -12.81 -39.33
N VAL A 283 -5.21 -13.79 -38.44
CA VAL A 283 -5.84 -13.79 -37.11
C VAL A 283 -4.80 -13.47 -36.05
N ARG A 284 -5.03 -12.44 -35.26
CA ARG A 284 -4.20 -12.07 -34.11
C ARG A 284 -4.92 -12.39 -32.82
N SER A 285 -4.19 -12.90 -31.84
CA SER A 285 -4.70 -13.21 -30.52
C SER A 285 -3.96 -12.48 -29.41
N LYS A 286 -4.64 -12.32 -28.28
CA LYS A 286 -4.06 -11.88 -27.00
C LYS A 286 -4.39 -12.91 -25.93
N LEU A 287 -3.35 -13.49 -25.34
CA LEU A 287 -3.43 -14.64 -24.44
C LEU A 287 -2.77 -14.32 -23.09
N GLU A 288 -3.45 -14.64 -22.00
CA GLU A 288 -2.94 -14.47 -20.63
C GLU A 288 -3.33 -15.68 -19.76
N ALA A 289 -2.43 -16.18 -18.92
CA ALA A 289 -2.66 -17.34 -18.06
C ALA A 289 -3.37 -16.91 -16.75
N LEU A 290 -4.22 -17.78 -16.20
CA LEU A 290 -5.01 -17.50 -14.99
C LEU A 290 -4.17 -17.41 -13.71
N ASN A 291 -3.09 -18.20 -13.63
CA ASN A 291 -2.20 -18.24 -12.47
C ASN A 291 -0.76 -18.10 -12.97
N SER A 292 -0.15 -16.93 -12.78
CA SER A 292 1.27 -16.75 -13.14
C SER A 292 2.16 -17.07 -11.95
N GLN A 293 2.88 -18.20 -12.04
CA GLN A 293 3.91 -18.59 -11.06
C GLN A 293 5.31 -18.56 -11.69
N GLU A 294 5.43 -18.89 -12.98
CA GLU A 294 6.71 -18.86 -13.72
C GLU A 294 6.51 -18.50 -15.20
N ALA A 295 7.10 -17.38 -15.63
CA ALA A 295 6.95 -16.85 -16.99
C ALA A 295 7.25 -17.88 -18.10
N ARG A 296 8.29 -18.72 -17.95
CA ARG A 296 8.67 -19.71 -18.97
C ARG A 296 7.65 -20.84 -19.11
N SER A 297 7.10 -21.29 -17.99
CA SER A 297 6.08 -22.35 -17.94
C SER A 297 4.75 -21.82 -18.51
N ASP A 298 4.41 -20.58 -18.20
CA ASP A 298 3.21 -19.89 -18.71
C ASP A 298 3.28 -19.65 -20.22
N ILE A 299 4.42 -19.20 -20.74
CA ILE A 299 4.64 -19.03 -22.20
C ILE A 299 4.38 -20.35 -22.92
N LYS A 300 5.00 -21.43 -22.45
CA LYS A 300 4.87 -22.75 -23.08
C LYS A 300 3.43 -23.24 -23.02
N PHE A 301 2.79 -23.12 -21.85
CA PHE A 301 1.39 -23.48 -21.68
C PHE A 301 0.47 -22.72 -22.66
N LEU A 302 0.64 -21.40 -22.80
CA LEU A 302 -0.18 -20.58 -23.69
C LEU A 302 0.06 -20.91 -25.18
N GLN A 303 1.32 -21.18 -25.56
CA GLN A 303 1.66 -21.65 -26.90
C GLN A 303 1.03 -23.00 -27.22
N ASP A 304 1.18 -23.98 -26.33
CA ASP A 304 0.62 -25.33 -26.49
C ASP A 304 -0.91 -25.29 -26.54
N ALA A 305 -1.53 -24.44 -25.72
CA ALA A 305 -2.98 -24.24 -25.71
C ALA A 305 -3.49 -23.63 -27.03
N TYR A 306 -2.79 -22.63 -27.57
CA TYR A 306 -3.12 -22.03 -28.86
C TYR A 306 -2.94 -23.03 -30.01
N LEU A 307 -1.80 -23.70 -30.07
CA LEU A 307 -1.52 -24.70 -31.10
C LEU A 307 -2.49 -25.88 -31.02
N GLY A 308 -2.89 -26.29 -29.81
CA GLY A 308 -3.91 -27.32 -29.63
C GLY A 308 -5.26 -26.94 -30.26
N VAL A 309 -5.68 -25.69 -30.11
CA VAL A 309 -6.91 -25.18 -30.75
C VAL A 309 -6.74 -25.05 -32.27
N LEU A 310 -5.60 -24.52 -32.73
CA LEU A 310 -5.30 -24.37 -34.16
C LEU A 310 -5.24 -25.72 -34.88
N ASN A 311 -4.51 -26.69 -34.34
CA ASN A 311 -4.38 -28.03 -34.93
C ASN A 311 -5.69 -28.84 -34.88
N SER A 312 -6.65 -28.42 -34.06
CA SER A 312 -7.99 -29.02 -34.00
C SER A 312 -8.97 -28.37 -34.99
N PHE A 313 -8.56 -27.31 -35.69
CA PHE A 313 -9.40 -26.57 -36.62
C PHE A 313 -9.19 -27.02 -38.08
N GLN A 314 -9.85 -28.13 -38.46
CA GLN A 314 -9.88 -28.70 -39.83
C GLN A 314 -8.49 -28.87 -40.49
N ASP A 315 -8.42 -29.47 -41.69
CA ASP A 315 -7.19 -29.53 -42.49
C ASP A 315 -6.94 -28.18 -43.17
N SER A 316 -6.78 -27.12 -42.37
CA SER A 316 -6.64 -25.75 -42.85
C SER A 316 -5.18 -25.41 -43.15
N ASP A 317 -4.92 -25.00 -44.39
CA ASP A 317 -3.59 -24.55 -44.82
C ASP A 317 -3.31 -23.14 -44.29
N TYR A 318 -2.27 -23.00 -43.48
CA TYR A 318 -1.74 -21.71 -43.03
C TYR A 318 -0.31 -21.51 -43.52
N LYS A 319 0.04 -20.26 -43.82
CA LYS A 319 1.36 -19.85 -44.32
C LYS A 319 2.35 -19.68 -43.19
N GLU A 320 1.90 -19.13 -42.07
CA GLU A 320 2.77 -18.72 -40.97
C GLU A 320 2.01 -18.72 -39.64
N VAL A 321 2.69 -19.13 -38.57
CA VAL A 321 2.28 -18.90 -37.18
C VAL A 321 3.43 -18.23 -36.44
N THR A 322 3.15 -17.11 -35.78
CA THR A 322 4.14 -16.34 -35.01
C THR A 322 3.65 -16.18 -33.58
N PHE A 323 4.57 -16.24 -32.61
CA PHE A 323 4.29 -15.89 -31.22
C PHE A 323 5.16 -14.71 -30.80
N GLU A 324 4.53 -13.64 -30.32
CA GLU A 324 5.18 -12.50 -29.70
C GLU A 324 4.97 -12.58 -28.18
N ILE A 325 6.06 -12.49 -27.42
CA ILE A 325 6.01 -12.54 -25.96
C ILE A 325 6.36 -11.16 -25.42
N ARG A 326 5.44 -10.56 -24.66
CA ARG A 326 5.68 -9.29 -23.97
C ARG A 326 5.71 -9.50 -22.47
N ILE A 327 6.89 -9.27 -21.91
CA ILE A 327 7.17 -9.30 -20.48
C ILE A 327 7.11 -7.85 -19.96
N HIS A 328 6.01 -7.46 -19.31
CA HIS A 328 5.85 -6.08 -18.83
C HIS A 328 6.70 -5.86 -17.58
N GLY A 329 7.93 -5.39 -17.77
CA GLY A 329 8.90 -5.16 -16.69
C GLY A 329 10.36 -5.30 -17.10
N TYR A 330 10.63 -5.84 -18.30
CA TYR A 330 11.98 -5.89 -18.90
C TYR A 330 12.01 -5.10 -20.21
N CYS A 331 12.95 -4.16 -20.33
CA CYS A 331 13.23 -3.44 -21.57
C CYS A 331 14.01 -4.38 -22.51
N GLY A 332 13.30 -5.28 -23.21
CA GLY A 332 13.90 -6.20 -24.17
C GLY A 332 12.84 -7.01 -24.92
N CYS A 333 12.58 -6.66 -26.18
CA CYS A 333 11.77 -7.49 -27.08
C CYS A 333 12.57 -8.71 -27.54
N HIS A 334 12.08 -9.92 -27.27
CA HIS A 334 12.53 -11.13 -27.95
C HIS A 334 11.40 -11.61 -28.87
N VAL A 335 11.64 -11.54 -30.18
CA VAL A 335 10.77 -12.09 -31.23
C VAL A 335 11.29 -13.49 -31.58
N PHE A 336 10.45 -14.51 -31.48
CA PHE A 336 10.72 -15.84 -32.02
C PHE A 336 9.68 -16.15 -33.11
N SER A 337 10.15 -16.34 -34.35
CA SER A 337 9.35 -16.86 -35.46
C SER A 337 9.60 -18.37 -35.57
N LEU A 338 8.53 -19.16 -35.66
CA LEU A 338 8.58 -20.58 -36.01
C LEU A 338 7.88 -20.74 -37.36
N LEU A 339 8.67 -20.89 -38.43
CA LEU A 339 8.17 -21.28 -39.75
C LEU A 339 7.83 -22.77 -39.73
N GLY A 340 6.53 -23.09 -39.74
CA GLY A 340 6.04 -24.46 -39.97
C GLY A 340 5.38 -24.54 -41.35
N SER A 341 5.98 -25.29 -42.27
CA SER A 341 5.31 -25.71 -43.51
C SER A 341 4.79 -27.13 -43.33
N HIS A 342 3.47 -27.31 -43.29
CA HIS A 342 2.85 -28.60 -43.54
C HIS A 342 2.61 -28.70 -45.06
N THR A 343 3.42 -29.51 -45.74
CA THR A 343 3.12 -29.98 -47.10
C THR A 343 3.06 -31.49 -47.03
N GLU A 344 1.85 -32.06 -47.08
CA GLU A 344 1.68 -33.50 -47.32
C GLU A 344 1.88 -33.80 -48.82
N SER A 345 2.59 -34.89 -49.08
CA SER A 345 2.65 -35.60 -50.36
C SER A 345 2.10 -37.01 -50.16
#